data_AF-A0A7J6U7L1-F1
#
_entry.id   AF-A0A7J6U7L1-F1
#
_cell.length_a   1.000
_cell.length_b   1.000
_cell.length_c   1.000
_cell.angle_alpha   90.00
_cell.angle_beta   90.00
_cell.angle_gamma   90.00
#
_symmetry.space_group_name_H-M   'P 1'
#
loop_
_entity.id
_entity.type
_entity.pdbx_description
1 polymer ?
#
loop_
_entity_poly.entity_id
_entity_poly.type
_entity_poly.pdbx_seq_one_letter_code
_entity_poly.pdbx_strand_id
1 'polypeptide(L)'
;KKVSSMTSLYSMMFLKSILLDARVTRLATIQWVSSAYPNASWWIKCDDDVYLRPAAVLDRLNSIQPVGYYWGSFDRSGTADSAVDRRLLPNKESVLPPYARGSLLAISMDLVLDIAELADELIQLPIEDASYGYYMYQLPRSYTIGDVDEDLFSMVPKCCTGEEACRGALYLAVQNSPTPATVGAL
;
A
#
# COMPACT_ATOMS: atom_id res chain seq x y z
N LYS A 1 -11.55 -40.51 12.98
CA LYS A 1 -11.38 -39.05 13.22
C LYS A 1 -10.52 -38.50 12.09
N LYS A 2 -11.14 -37.90 11.07
CA LYS A 2 -10.47 -37.37 9.88
C LYS A 2 -10.37 -35.85 10.10
N VAL A 3 -9.17 -35.33 10.36
CA VAL A 3 -8.93 -33.89 10.43
C VAL A 3 -8.81 -33.41 8.99
N SER A 4 -9.84 -32.71 8.51
CA SER A 4 -9.82 -32.03 7.22
C SER A 4 -9.01 -30.75 7.38
N SER A 5 -7.76 -30.72 6.91
CA SER A 5 -7.02 -29.46 6.80
C SER A 5 -7.58 -28.68 5.61
N MET A 6 -8.37 -27.64 5.90
CA MET A 6 -8.70 -26.60 4.92
C MET A 6 -7.42 -25.79 4.65
N THR A 7 -6.62 -26.25 3.69
CA THR A 7 -5.65 -25.38 3.01
C THR A 7 -6.46 -24.42 2.13
N SER A 8 -6.64 -23.20 2.61
CA SER A 8 -7.09 -22.07 1.78
C SER A 8 -6.06 -21.86 0.67
N LEU A 9 -6.47 -22.09 -0.58
CA LEU A 9 -5.66 -21.85 -1.76
C LEU A 9 -5.67 -20.34 -2.03
N TYR A 10 -4.68 -19.63 -1.50
CA TYR A 10 -4.41 -18.24 -1.83
C TYR A 10 -3.56 -18.20 -3.10
N SER A 11 -4.01 -17.43 -4.09
CA SER A 11 -3.18 -17.10 -5.25
C SER A 11 -2.54 -15.74 -4.99
N MET A 12 -1.33 -15.74 -4.44
CA MET A 12 -0.52 -14.52 -4.40
C MET A 12 0.09 -14.36 -5.78
N MET A 13 -0.49 -13.49 -6.61
CA MET A 13 0.16 -13.09 -7.85
C MET A 13 1.33 -12.18 -7.50
N PHE A 14 2.53 -12.77 -7.43
CA PHE A 14 3.76 -12.01 -7.50
C PHE A 14 3.82 -11.36 -8.89
N LEU A 15 3.52 -10.08 -8.92
CA LEU A 15 3.83 -9.25 -10.06
C LEU A 15 5.35 -9.16 -10.14
N LYS A 16 5.89 -9.84 -11.15
CA LYS A 16 7.30 -9.75 -11.52
C LYS A 16 7.63 -8.27 -11.64
N SER A 17 8.57 -7.82 -10.80
CA SER A 17 9.05 -6.45 -10.67
C SER A 17 8.80 -5.66 -11.95
N ILE A 18 7.88 -4.71 -11.95
CA ILE A 18 8.14 -3.59 -12.82
C ILE A 18 9.25 -2.86 -12.09
N LEU A 19 10.48 -3.03 -12.56
CA LEU A 19 11.54 -2.05 -12.43
C LEU A 19 11.02 -0.79 -13.15
N LEU A 20 9.99 -0.17 -12.58
CA LEU A 20 9.62 1.18 -12.90
C LEU A 20 10.80 1.96 -12.37
N ASP A 21 11.63 2.42 -13.31
CA ASP A 21 12.58 3.49 -13.08
C ASP A 21 11.94 4.47 -12.07
N ALA A 22 12.68 4.94 -11.05
CA ALA A 22 12.20 5.88 -10.05
C ALA A 22 11.58 7.19 -10.64
N ARG A 23 11.63 7.32 -11.97
CA ARG A 23 10.98 8.30 -12.83
C ARG A 23 9.52 8.02 -13.21
N VAL A 24 8.98 6.82 -13.00
CA VAL A 24 7.54 6.59 -13.18
C VAL A 24 6.81 7.19 -12.00
N THR A 25 5.85 8.07 -12.28
CA THR A 25 5.11 8.78 -11.24
C THR A 25 4.33 7.79 -10.38
N ARG A 26 4.20 8.08 -9.09
CA ARG A 26 3.47 7.24 -8.12
C ARG A 26 2.03 7.03 -8.56
N LEU A 27 1.43 8.08 -9.14
CA LEU A 27 0.13 8.03 -9.80
C LEU A 27 0.12 7.06 -10.98
N ALA A 28 1.14 7.02 -11.83
CA ALA A 28 1.20 6.06 -12.94
C ALA A 28 1.23 4.60 -12.44
N THR A 29 1.89 4.33 -11.31
CA THR A 29 1.84 2.99 -10.68
C THR A 29 0.43 2.67 -10.20
N ILE A 30 -0.24 3.60 -9.52
CA ILE A 30 -1.62 3.44 -9.07
C ILE A 30 -2.57 3.23 -10.25
N GLN A 31 -2.47 4.04 -11.31
CA GLN A 31 -3.26 3.91 -12.54
C GLN A 31 -3.02 2.57 -13.25
N TRP A 32 -1.79 2.08 -13.26
CA TRP A 32 -1.50 0.77 -13.81
C TRP A 32 -2.12 -0.36 -12.97
N VAL A 33 -1.98 -0.32 -11.64
CA VAL A 33 -2.56 -1.33 -10.75
C VAL A 33 -4.08 -1.33 -10.82
N SER A 34 -4.71 -0.14 -10.83
CA SER A 34 -6.18 -0.02 -10.94
C SER A 34 -6.70 -0.60 -12.25
N SER A 35 -5.97 -0.42 -13.35
CA SER A 35 -6.34 -0.98 -14.66
C SER A 35 -6.08 -2.48 -14.77
N ALA A 36 -4.93 -2.96 -14.28
CA ALA A 36 -4.51 -4.34 -14.42
C ALA A 36 -5.19 -5.29 -13.41
N TYR A 37 -5.51 -4.80 -12.21
CA TYR A 37 -6.03 -5.59 -11.09
C TYR A 37 -7.23 -4.94 -10.38
N PRO A 38 -8.29 -4.52 -11.10
CA PRO A 38 -9.42 -3.80 -10.49
C PRO A 38 -10.18 -4.61 -9.43
N ASN A 39 -10.06 -5.95 -9.46
CA ASN A 39 -10.72 -6.87 -8.53
C ASN A 39 -9.83 -7.35 -7.38
N ALA A 40 -8.60 -6.83 -7.26
CA ALA A 40 -7.81 -7.08 -6.06
C ALA A 40 -8.50 -6.51 -4.82
N SER A 41 -8.19 -7.04 -3.64
CA SER A 41 -8.66 -6.52 -2.35
C SER A 41 -7.68 -5.49 -1.80
N TRP A 42 -6.38 -5.72 -2.01
CA TRP A 42 -5.31 -4.86 -1.52
C TRP A 42 -4.28 -4.61 -2.61
N TRP A 43 -3.77 -3.38 -2.63
CA TRP A 43 -2.48 -3.04 -3.21
C TRP A 43 -1.47 -2.91 -2.09
N ILE A 44 -0.33 -3.59 -2.21
CA ILE A 44 0.77 -3.55 -1.23
C ILE A 44 2.00 -2.99 -1.94
N LYS A 45 2.61 -1.95 -1.39
CA LYS A 45 3.93 -1.45 -1.79
C LYS A 45 4.93 -1.88 -0.72
N CYS A 46 6.04 -2.46 -1.17
CA CYS A 46 7.17 -2.82 -0.34
C CYS A 46 8.46 -2.25 -0.96
N ASP A 47 9.41 -1.75 -0.18
CA ASP A 47 10.73 -1.40 -0.72
C ASP A 47 11.51 -2.69 -1.07
N ASP A 48 12.45 -2.62 -2.00
CA ASP A 48 13.25 -3.77 -2.46
C ASP A 48 14.42 -4.12 -1.54
N ASP A 49 14.74 -3.23 -0.61
CA ASP A 49 15.78 -3.39 0.40
C ASP A 49 15.22 -3.91 1.72
N VAL A 50 14.00 -4.44 1.75
CA VAL A 50 13.42 -5.05 2.95
C VAL A 50 13.01 -6.51 2.80
N TYR A 51 13.12 -7.24 3.90
CA TYR A 51 12.62 -8.60 4.00
C TYR A 51 11.17 -8.60 4.48
N LEU A 52 10.23 -8.84 3.55
CA LEU A 52 8.81 -9.02 3.85
C LEU A 52 8.55 -10.36 4.54
N ARG A 53 7.63 -10.42 5.51
CA ARG A 53 7.07 -11.67 6.08
C ARG A 53 5.67 -11.93 5.50
N PRO A 54 5.52 -12.57 4.32
CA PRO A 54 4.26 -12.53 3.57
C PRO A 54 3.10 -13.19 4.32
N ALA A 55 3.34 -14.29 5.05
CA ALA A 55 2.31 -14.97 5.82
C ALA A 55 1.69 -14.06 6.89
N ALA A 56 2.53 -13.35 7.66
CA ALA A 56 2.06 -12.44 8.71
C ALA A 56 1.29 -11.25 8.14
N VAL A 57 1.74 -10.71 7.01
CA VAL A 57 1.05 -9.62 6.29
C VAL A 57 -0.30 -10.09 5.78
N LEU A 58 -0.36 -11.25 5.12
CA LEU A 58 -1.61 -11.80 4.61
C LEU A 58 -2.59 -12.14 5.73
N ASP A 59 -2.14 -12.78 6.81
CA ASP A 59 -2.98 -13.07 7.98
C ASP A 59 -3.58 -11.79 8.56
N ARG A 60 -2.78 -10.72 8.65
CA ARG A 60 -3.26 -9.42 9.12
C ARG A 60 -4.27 -8.80 8.16
N LEU A 61 -3.96 -8.69 6.87
CA LEU A 61 -4.86 -8.09 5.88
C LEU A 61 -6.16 -8.87 5.72
N ASN A 62 -6.13 -10.20 5.90
CA ASN A 62 -7.33 -11.04 5.89
C ASN A 62 -8.22 -10.83 7.12
N SER A 63 -7.67 -10.31 8.23
CA SER A 63 -8.45 -9.97 9.43
C SER A 63 -9.17 -8.61 9.32
N ILE A 64 -8.96 -7.88 8.21
CA ILE A 64 -9.45 -6.52 8.00
C ILE A 64 -10.41 -6.53 6.79
N GLN A 65 -11.53 -5.81 6.91
CA GLN A 65 -12.41 -5.57 5.75
C GLN A 65 -11.69 -4.63 4.76
N PRO A 66 -11.45 -5.03 3.50
CA PRO A 66 -10.65 -4.25 2.53
C PRO A 66 -11.48 -3.13 1.89
N VAL A 67 -12.04 -2.22 2.70
CA VAL A 67 -12.86 -1.10 2.22
C VAL A 67 -12.45 0.16 2.97
N GLY A 68 -12.03 1.19 2.23
CA GLY A 68 -11.63 2.47 2.79
C GLY A 68 -10.51 2.34 3.81
N TYR A 69 -9.49 1.52 3.56
CA TYR A 69 -8.46 1.18 4.54
C TYR A 69 -7.05 1.47 4.01
N TYR A 70 -6.27 2.22 4.80
CA TYR A 70 -4.87 2.52 4.54
C TYR A 70 -4.02 2.05 5.72
N TRP A 71 -3.12 1.12 5.47
CA TRP A 71 -2.39 0.35 6.48
C TRP A 71 -0.87 0.50 6.31
N GLY A 72 -0.15 0.59 7.42
CA GLY A 72 1.31 0.74 7.46
C GLY A 72 1.77 1.39 8.77
N SER A 73 3.03 1.82 8.83
CA SER A 73 3.59 2.53 9.98
C SER A 73 3.44 4.03 9.81
N PHE A 74 2.56 4.71 10.56
CA PHE A 74 2.19 6.09 10.22
C PHE A 74 3.09 7.15 10.86
N ASP A 75 3.47 8.16 10.07
CA ASP A 75 3.85 9.47 10.59
C ASP A 75 2.61 10.34 10.80
N ARG A 76 2.53 11.01 11.94
CA ARG A 76 1.55 12.08 12.20
C ARG A 76 2.21 13.42 12.55
N SER A 77 3.53 13.45 12.56
CA SER A 77 4.38 14.56 12.96
C SER A 77 5.18 15.15 11.80
N GLY A 78 5.13 14.51 10.63
CA GLY A 78 5.89 14.90 9.45
C GLY A 78 5.62 16.35 9.08
N THR A 79 6.67 17.16 9.11
CA THR A 79 6.58 18.55 8.71
C THR A 79 6.93 18.70 7.24
N ALA A 80 6.18 19.55 6.54
CA ALA A 80 6.53 20.02 5.21
C ALA A 80 7.84 20.83 5.28
N ASP A 81 8.92 20.20 4.82
CA ASP A 81 10.21 20.85 4.66
C ASP A 81 10.17 21.88 3.52
N SER A 82 11.32 22.49 3.21
CA SER A 82 11.41 23.47 2.12
C SER A 82 11.17 22.89 0.72
N ALA A 83 11.19 21.57 0.55
CA ALA A 83 10.95 20.94 -0.75
C ALA A 83 9.46 20.88 -1.09
N VAL A 84 8.58 20.85 -0.08
CA VAL A 84 7.13 20.89 -0.27
C VAL A 84 6.66 22.34 -0.37
N ASP A 85 6.07 22.70 -1.51
CA ASP A 85 5.39 23.99 -1.64
C ASP A 85 4.18 24.04 -0.68
N ARG A 86 4.31 24.82 0.40
CA ARG A 86 3.28 24.95 1.44
C ARG A 86 1.94 25.46 0.90
N ARG A 87 1.90 26.08 -0.28
CA ARG A 87 0.65 26.48 -0.94
C ARG A 87 -0.17 25.28 -1.39
N LEU A 88 0.49 24.15 -1.59
CA LEU A 88 -0.15 22.89 -1.94
C LEU A 88 -0.78 22.21 -0.74
N LEU A 89 -0.48 22.62 0.51
CA LEU A 89 -0.94 21.94 1.72
C LEU A 89 -2.23 22.53 2.28
N PRO A 90 -3.06 21.70 2.92
CA PRO A 90 -4.23 22.17 3.62
C PRO A 90 -3.86 23.14 4.73
N ASN A 91 -4.65 24.19 4.86
CA ASN A 91 -4.50 25.26 5.85
C ASN A 91 -3.16 26.02 5.81
N LYS A 92 -2.30 25.79 4.79
CA LYS A 92 -0.91 26.31 4.74
C LYS A 92 -0.09 25.90 5.97
N GLU A 93 -0.53 24.85 6.66
CA GLU A 93 0.15 24.34 7.84
C GLU A 93 1.46 23.68 7.42
N SER A 94 2.44 23.72 8.31
CA SER A 94 3.72 23.06 8.09
C SER A 94 3.64 21.56 8.37
N VAL A 95 2.46 20.98 8.57
CA VAL A 95 2.26 19.57 8.94
C VAL A 95 1.60 18.83 7.80
N LEU A 96 2.18 17.70 7.41
CA LEU A 96 1.64 16.83 6.38
C LEU A 96 0.47 16.00 6.96
N PRO A 97 -0.55 15.66 6.15
CA PRO A 97 -1.53 14.67 6.54
C PRO A 97 -0.86 13.34 6.93
N PRO A 98 -1.47 12.54 7.81
CA PRO A 98 -0.90 11.25 8.18
C PRO A 98 -0.60 10.38 6.97
N TYR A 99 0.60 9.79 6.95
CA TYR A 99 1.05 8.94 5.85
C TYR A 99 1.81 7.73 6.38
N ALA A 100 1.65 6.58 5.73
CA ALA A 100 2.45 5.40 6.04
C ALA A 100 3.90 5.67 5.59
N ARG A 101 4.83 5.62 6.53
CA ARG A 101 6.27 5.65 6.33
C ARG A 101 6.81 4.26 6.11
N GLY A 102 7.99 4.25 5.50
CA GLY A 102 8.90 3.12 5.55
C GLY A 102 8.64 2.14 4.42
N SER A 103 9.02 0.91 4.67
CA SER A 103 9.23 -0.09 3.63
C SER A 103 8.01 -0.91 3.28
N LEU A 104 6.88 -0.74 3.98
CA LEU A 104 5.67 -1.52 3.72
C LEU A 104 4.40 -0.72 3.99
N LEU A 105 3.54 -0.64 2.97
CA LEU A 105 2.16 -0.14 3.10
C LEU A 105 1.19 -1.02 2.33
N ALA A 106 -0.08 -0.98 2.74
CA ALA A 106 -1.18 -1.58 2.02
C ALA A 106 -2.38 -0.62 1.94
N ILE A 107 -2.98 -0.51 0.76
CA ILE A 107 -4.16 0.32 0.51
C ILE A 107 -5.25 -0.58 -0.06
N SER A 108 -6.47 -0.48 0.48
CA SER A 108 -7.62 -1.20 -0.04
C SER A 108 -7.91 -0.75 -1.48
N MET A 109 -8.25 -1.69 -2.35
CA MET A 109 -8.36 -1.38 -3.77
C MET A 109 -9.46 -0.37 -4.10
N ASP A 110 -10.51 -0.21 -3.27
CA ASP A 110 -11.49 0.86 -3.47
C ASP A 110 -10.85 2.26 -3.38
N LEU A 111 -9.92 2.47 -2.45
CA LEU A 111 -9.16 3.72 -2.37
C LEU A 111 -8.18 3.87 -3.54
N VAL A 112 -7.54 2.78 -3.99
CA VAL A 112 -6.66 2.81 -5.17
C VAL A 112 -7.43 3.21 -6.42
N LEU A 113 -8.65 2.69 -6.59
CA LEU A 113 -9.55 3.05 -7.69
C LEU A 113 -9.95 4.52 -7.62
N ASP A 114 -10.36 5.02 -6.44
CA ASP A 114 -10.70 6.44 -6.24
C ASP A 114 -9.52 7.36 -6.58
N ILE A 115 -8.30 7.00 -6.17
CA ILE A 115 -7.08 7.76 -6.50
C ILE A 115 -6.79 7.73 -8.00
N ALA A 116 -6.94 6.58 -8.65
CA ALA A 116 -6.71 6.45 -10.08
C ALA A 116 -7.71 7.25 -10.92
N GLU A 117 -8.98 7.28 -10.50
CA GLU A 117 -10.05 8.07 -11.14
C GLU A 117 -9.75 9.57 -11.07
N LEU A 118 -9.23 10.04 -9.94
CA LEU A 118 -8.93 11.46 -9.70
C LEU A 118 -7.47 11.85 -10.05
N ALA A 119 -6.70 10.96 -10.68
CA ALA A 119 -5.24 11.13 -10.81
C ALA A 119 -4.80 12.45 -11.46
N ASP A 120 -5.58 12.99 -12.41
CA ASP A 120 -5.27 14.27 -13.08
C ASP A 120 -5.55 15.50 -12.19
N GLU A 121 -6.34 15.34 -11.13
CA GLU A 121 -6.73 16.39 -10.18
C GLU A 121 -5.87 16.35 -8.91
N LEU A 122 -5.29 15.19 -8.59
CA LEU A 122 -4.53 14.99 -7.37
C LEU A 122 -3.14 15.62 -7.44
N ILE A 123 -2.82 16.35 -6.38
CA ILE A 123 -1.48 16.88 -6.18
C ILE A 123 -0.58 15.76 -5.63
N GLN A 124 0.54 15.52 -6.31
CA GLN A 124 1.62 14.67 -5.82
C GLN A 124 2.68 15.52 -5.10
N LEU A 125 3.13 15.06 -3.93
CA LEU A 125 4.20 15.69 -3.17
C LEU A 125 5.59 15.20 -3.66
N PRO A 126 6.68 15.94 -3.41
CA PRO A 126 8.04 15.50 -3.75
C PRO A 126 8.49 14.27 -2.93
N ILE A 127 7.89 14.06 -1.75
CA ILE A 127 8.15 12.93 -0.87
C ILE A 127 7.15 11.81 -1.20
N GLU A 128 7.66 10.61 -1.46
CA GLU A 128 6.86 9.46 -1.91
C GLU A 128 5.76 9.07 -0.93
N ASP A 129 6.17 8.65 0.25
CA ASP A 129 5.29 8.12 1.29
C ASP A 129 4.24 9.18 1.67
N ALA A 130 4.68 10.44 1.78
CA ALA A 130 3.79 11.57 2.04
C ALA A 130 2.78 11.79 0.92
N SER A 131 3.11 11.48 -0.34
CA SER A 131 2.17 11.61 -1.46
C SER A 131 0.96 10.70 -1.27
N TYR A 132 1.16 9.47 -0.78
CA TYR A 132 0.03 8.56 -0.52
C TYR A 132 -0.90 9.11 0.55
N GLY A 133 -0.36 9.62 1.67
CA GLY A 133 -1.18 10.30 2.68
C GLY A 133 -1.88 11.55 2.12
N TYR A 134 -1.21 12.27 1.21
CA TYR A 134 -1.77 13.44 0.56
C TYR A 134 -2.89 13.11 -0.42
N TYR A 135 -2.81 12.00 -1.14
CA TYR A 135 -3.92 11.50 -1.96
C TYR A 135 -5.12 11.20 -1.08
N MET A 136 -4.94 10.47 0.04
CA MET A 136 -6.04 10.16 0.96
C MET A 136 -6.71 11.41 1.54
N TYR A 137 -5.92 12.45 1.82
CA TYR A 137 -6.43 13.74 2.28
C TYR A 137 -7.31 14.45 1.23
N GLN A 138 -6.99 14.29 -0.05
CA GLN A 138 -7.71 14.93 -1.17
C GLN A 138 -8.97 14.16 -1.60
N LEU A 139 -9.15 12.90 -1.17
CA LEU A 139 -10.33 12.12 -1.53
C LEU A 139 -11.61 12.70 -0.87
N PRO A 140 -12.75 12.75 -1.57
CA PRO A 140 -14.02 13.26 -1.04
C PRO A 140 -14.75 12.24 -0.14
N ARG A 141 -14.00 11.45 0.64
CA ARG A 141 -14.54 10.43 1.55
C ARG A 141 -13.61 10.17 2.73
N SER A 142 -14.16 9.60 3.79
CA SER A 142 -13.37 9.12 4.92
C SER A 142 -12.72 7.77 4.62
N TYR A 143 -11.59 7.53 5.29
CA TYR A 143 -10.85 6.28 5.28
C TYR A 143 -10.39 5.94 6.70
N THR A 144 -9.99 4.70 6.91
CA THR A 144 -9.48 4.17 8.18
C THR A 144 -7.98 3.99 8.09
N ILE A 145 -7.25 4.46 9.10
CA ILE A 145 -5.81 4.22 9.26
C ILE A 145 -5.58 2.99 10.13
N GLY A 146 -4.89 2.00 9.59
CA GLY A 146 -4.35 0.86 10.33
C GLY A 146 -2.89 1.07 10.65
N ASP A 147 -2.62 1.77 11.75
CA ASP A 147 -1.27 2.09 12.21
C ASP A 147 -0.64 0.88 12.92
N VAL A 148 0.51 0.43 12.42
CA VAL A 148 1.22 -0.73 12.93
C VAL A 148 2.71 -0.47 13.02
N ASP A 149 3.36 -1.17 13.95
CA ASP A 149 4.81 -1.24 13.97
C ASP A 149 5.32 -2.09 12.80
N GLU A 150 6.22 -1.50 12.02
CA GLU A 150 6.78 -2.08 10.80
C GLU A 150 7.63 -3.33 11.10
N ASP A 151 8.29 -3.37 12.26
CA ASP A 151 9.13 -4.49 12.71
C ASP A 151 8.38 -5.84 12.83
N LEU A 152 7.05 -5.79 12.86
CA LEU A 152 6.20 -6.97 12.87
C LEU A 152 6.13 -7.67 11.51
N PHE A 153 6.34 -6.92 10.41
CA PHE A 153 6.00 -7.33 9.05
C PHE A 153 7.15 -7.23 8.06
N SER A 154 8.11 -6.35 8.30
CA SER A 154 9.34 -6.26 7.53
C SER A 154 10.57 -6.24 8.45
N MET A 155 11.73 -6.55 7.88
CA MET A 155 13.02 -6.38 8.55
C MET A 155 13.99 -5.77 7.55
N VAL A 156 14.74 -4.75 7.98
CA VAL A 156 15.90 -4.26 7.23
C VAL A 156 16.95 -5.39 7.22
N PRO A 157 17.32 -5.93 6.04
CA PRO A 157 18.30 -7.00 5.93
C PRO A 157 19.65 -6.49 6.43
N LYS A 158 20.17 -7.11 7.48
CA LYS A 158 21.50 -6.78 8.05
C LYS A 158 22.67 -6.95 7.07
N CYS A 159 22.43 -7.52 5.89
CA CYS A 159 23.45 -7.74 4.86
C CYS A 159 23.79 -6.47 4.05
N CYS A 160 22.96 -5.43 4.09
CA CYS A 160 23.23 -4.16 3.41
C CYS A 160 24.10 -3.25 4.30
N THR A 161 25.36 -3.63 4.49
CA THR A 161 26.35 -2.83 5.21
C THR A 161 27.26 -2.11 4.21
N GLY A 162 26.73 -1.10 3.51
CA GLY A 162 27.46 -0.28 2.53
C GLY A 162 26.57 0.77 1.85
N GLU A 163 27.17 1.83 1.30
CA GLU A 163 26.49 2.97 0.66
C GLU A 163 25.76 2.64 -0.67
N GLU A 164 25.84 1.41 -1.16
CA GLU A 164 25.10 0.97 -2.34
C GLU A 164 23.74 0.40 -1.92
N ALA A 165 22.79 1.31 -1.65
CA ALA A 165 21.40 0.96 -1.42
C ALA A 165 20.82 0.23 -2.64
N CYS A 166 20.35 -1.00 -2.44
CA CYS A 166 19.35 -1.59 -3.32
C CYS A 166 18.16 -0.62 -3.34
N ARG A 167 17.76 -0.14 -4.51
CA ARG A 167 16.67 0.83 -4.64
C ARG A 167 15.70 0.37 -5.73
N GLY A 168 14.49 0.11 -5.29
CA GLY A 168 13.36 -0.39 -6.06
C GLY A 168 12.18 -0.60 -5.12
N ALA A 169 11.00 -0.81 -5.68
CA ALA A 169 9.82 -1.15 -4.90
C ALA A 169 9.13 -2.38 -5.52
N LEU A 170 8.75 -3.32 -4.68
CA LEU A 170 7.90 -4.44 -5.02
C LEU A 170 6.43 -4.07 -4.77
N TYR A 171 5.62 -4.18 -5.81
CA TYR A 171 4.18 -3.97 -5.73
C TYR A 171 3.44 -5.29 -5.85
N LEU A 172 2.51 -5.56 -4.94
CA LEU A 172 1.69 -6.78 -4.93
C LEU A 172 0.21 -6.39 -4.98
N ALA A 173 -0.56 -7.11 -5.80
CA ALA A 173 -2.01 -7.06 -5.79
C ALA A 173 -2.53 -8.38 -5.20
N VAL A 174 -3.26 -8.31 -4.09
CA VAL A 174 -3.78 -9.50 -3.40
C VAL A 174 -5.25 -9.64 -3.72
N GLN A 175 -5.64 -10.77 -4.32
CA GLN A 175 -7.03 -11.16 -4.52
C GLN A 175 -7.43 -12.16 -3.45
N ASN A 176 -8.53 -11.89 -2.75
CA ASN A 176 -9.21 -12.93 -2.00
C ASN A 176 -9.86 -13.89 -3.00
N SER A 177 -9.51 -15.17 -2.93
CA SER A 177 -10.22 -16.20 -3.67
C SER A 177 -11.72 -16.09 -3.32
N PRO A 178 -12.65 -16.07 -4.28
CA PRO A 178 -14.05 -16.18 -3.94
C PRO A 178 -14.22 -17.47 -3.14
N THR A 179 -14.85 -17.37 -1.96
CA THR A 179 -15.30 -18.53 -1.19
C THR A 179 -15.98 -19.48 -2.17
N PRO A 180 -15.64 -20.78 -2.23
CA PRO A 180 -16.39 -21.70 -3.07
C PRO A 180 -17.85 -21.54 -2.70
N ALA A 181 -18.67 -21.13 -3.67
CA ALA A 181 -20.11 -21.05 -3.47
C ALA A 181 -20.53 -22.41 -2.91
N THR A 182 -21.12 -22.40 -1.71
CA THR A 182 -21.76 -23.58 -1.15
C THR A 182 -22.73 -24.06 -2.21
N VAL A 183 -22.37 -25.13 -2.93
CA VAL A 183 -23.28 -25.80 -3.85
C VAL A 183 -24.45 -26.22 -2.99
N GLY A 184 -25.59 -25.55 -3.20
CA GLY A 184 -26.83 -25.85 -2.49
C GLY A 184 -27.15 -27.31 -2.70
N ALA A 185 -27.14 -28.09 -1.61
CA ALA A 185 -27.84 -29.35 -1.56
C ALA A 185 -29.31 -29.02 -1.27
N LEU A 186 -30.12 -28.95 -2.33
CA LEU A 186 -31.55 -29.23 -2.32
C LEU A 186 -31.89 -30.02 -3.58
#